data_AF-A0A966SYS0-F1
#
_entry.id   AF-A0A966SYS0-F1
#
_cell.length_a   1.000
_cell.length_b   1.000
_cell.length_c   1.000
_cell.angle_alpha   90.00
_cell.angle_beta   90.00
_cell.angle_gamma   90.00
#
_symmetry.space_group_name_H-M   'P 1'
#
loop_
_entity.id
_entity.type
_entity.pdbx_description
1 polymer ?
#
loop_
_entity_poly.entity_id
_entity_poly.type
_entity_poly.pdbx_seq_one_letter_code
_entity_poly.pdbx_strand_id
1 'polypeptide(L)'
;MIQLVRPLAALVPLLAWLGPSLSARPAAAQALFQAVDVDQSKFVIVSAPIGDGSRAQLNIYEQRSGARPCFSVQGSAPTEVNPLLSSFDFTGICNRFIDGNGYSVRVGNSDLGTVYRLSVVKQANDTLLMALPTKPGAGPEMVVARSGGASSSFLLLVPEPGWKLMRRQFGGRVLGHVYLY
;
A
#
# COMPACT_ATOMS: atom_id res chain seq x y z
N MET A 1 -79.82 -31.44 39.21
CA MET A 1 -79.64 -32.28 38.01
C MET A 1 -78.94 -31.45 36.95
N ILE A 2 -77.72 -31.85 36.57
CA ILE A 2 -77.12 -31.90 35.22
C ILE A 2 -75.61 -32.09 35.43
N GLN A 3 -75.10 -33.10 34.75
CA GLN A 3 -73.80 -33.75 34.94
C GLN A 3 -72.72 -33.14 34.03
N LEU A 4 -71.46 -33.51 34.34
CA LEU A 4 -70.38 -33.87 33.39
C LEU A 4 -69.75 -32.68 32.60
N VAL A 5 -68.46 -32.55 32.31
CA VAL A 5 -67.32 -33.48 32.13
C VAL A 5 -66.01 -32.67 32.34
N ARG A 6 -64.99 -33.32 32.92
CA ARG A 6 -63.59 -32.86 32.95
C ARG A 6 -62.86 -33.26 31.65
N PRO A 7 -62.07 -32.39 31.00
CA PRO A 7 -60.98 -32.85 30.16
C PRO A 7 -59.66 -32.87 30.95
N LEU A 8 -58.98 -34.02 30.95
CA LEU A 8 -57.57 -34.13 31.33
C LEU A 8 -56.72 -33.42 30.26
N ALA A 9 -55.99 -32.38 30.64
CA ALA A 9 -54.90 -31.84 29.84
C ALA A 9 -53.60 -32.54 30.25
N ALA A 10 -53.04 -33.37 29.36
CA ALA A 10 -51.73 -33.97 29.54
C ALA A 10 -50.63 -32.90 29.30
N LEU A 11 -49.85 -32.62 30.35
CA LEU A 11 -48.66 -31.76 30.27
C LEU A 11 -47.46 -32.58 29.79
N VAL A 12 -47.03 -32.33 28.55
CA VAL A 12 -45.76 -32.84 28.00
C VAL A 12 -44.64 -31.89 28.43
N PRO A 13 -43.57 -32.34 29.12
CA PRO A 13 -42.44 -31.46 29.42
C PRO A 13 -41.58 -31.31 28.16
N LEU A 14 -41.51 -30.10 27.60
CA LEU A 14 -40.47 -29.74 26.63
C LEU A 14 -39.12 -29.65 27.36
N LEU A 15 -38.27 -30.66 27.18
CA LEU A 15 -36.85 -30.56 27.52
C LEU A 15 -36.14 -29.72 26.44
N ALA A 16 -35.95 -28.43 26.74
CA ALA A 16 -35.15 -27.54 25.90
C ALA A 16 -33.66 -27.91 26.03
N TRP A 17 -33.11 -28.61 25.03
CA TRP A 17 -31.67 -28.82 24.90
C TRP A 17 -30.99 -27.51 24.50
N LEU A 18 -30.38 -26.84 25.46
CA LEU A 18 -29.44 -25.74 25.23
C LEU A 18 -28.11 -26.34 24.73
N GLY A 19 -28.01 -26.59 23.43
CA GLY A 19 -26.75 -26.94 22.79
C GLY A 19 -25.79 -25.74 22.79
N PRO A 20 -24.47 -25.94 22.98
CA PRO A 20 -23.50 -24.85 22.96
C PRO A 20 -23.47 -24.20 21.57
N SER A 21 -23.83 -22.93 21.53
CA SER A 21 -23.68 -22.07 20.36
C SER A 21 -22.18 -21.91 20.05
N LEU A 22 -21.65 -22.76 19.18
CA LEU A 22 -20.34 -22.56 18.56
C LEU A 22 -20.43 -21.32 17.67
N SER A 23 -20.15 -20.16 18.26
CA SER A 23 -20.04 -18.91 17.54
C SER A 23 -18.84 -19.03 16.59
N ALA A 24 -19.10 -19.42 15.34
CA ALA A 24 -18.10 -19.46 14.29
C ALA A 24 -17.52 -18.04 14.12
N ARG A 25 -16.32 -17.81 14.64
CA ARG A 25 -15.60 -16.58 14.37
C ARG A 25 -15.31 -16.54 12.87
N PRO A 26 -15.68 -15.46 12.15
CA PRO A 26 -15.33 -15.35 10.74
C PRO A 26 -13.81 -15.43 10.62
N ALA A 27 -13.32 -16.35 9.80
CA ALA A 27 -11.91 -16.42 9.48
C ALA A 27 -11.55 -15.13 8.72
N ALA A 28 -10.69 -14.31 9.31
CA ALA A 28 -10.12 -13.17 8.59
C ALA A 28 -9.33 -13.73 7.41
N ALA A 29 -9.78 -13.47 6.18
CA ALA A 29 -9.04 -13.85 4.99
C ALA A 29 -7.68 -13.15 5.02
N GLN A 30 -6.62 -13.92 5.27
CA GLN A 30 -5.26 -13.41 5.14
C GLN A 30 -5.03 -13.03 3.68
N ALA A 31 -4.42 -11.87 3.43
CA ALA A 31 -4.06 -11.49 2.09
C ALA A 31 -3.16 -12.58 1.47
N LEU A 32 -3.48 -13.01 0.25
CA LEU A 32 -2.72 -14.03 -0.48
C LEU A 32 -1.23 -13.67 -0.56
N PHE A 33 -0.95 -12.38 -0.71
CA PHE A 33 0.40 -11.83 -0.72
C PHE A 33 0.76 -11.24 0.64
N GLN A 34 1.98 -11.55 1.07
CA GLN A 34 2.60 -10.98 2.26
C GLN A 34 3.33 -9.68 1.89
N ALA A 35 3.45 -8.77 2.85
CA ALA A 35 4.33 -7.62 2.77
C ALA A 35 5.49 -7.87 3.73
N VAL A 36 6.72 -7.90 3.19
CA VAL A 36 7.94 -8.10 3.97
C VAL A 36 8.79 -6.84 3.96
N ASP A 37 9.52 -6.61 5.05
CA ASP A 37 10.39 -5.44 5.16
C ASP A 37 11.47 -5.42 4.07
N VAL A 38 11.83 -4.21 3.66
CA VAL A 38 13.01 -3.96 2.83
C VAL A 38 13.96 -3.02 3.55
N ASP A 39 15.24 -3.09 3.20
CA ASP A 39 16.24 -2.11 3.62
C ASP A 39 15.95 -0.77 2.94
N GLN A 40 15.40 0.18 3.70
CA GLN A 40 14.97 1.48 3.19
C GLN A 40 16.12 2.29 2.60
N SER A 41 17.36 2.10 3.08
CA SER A 41 18.53 2.85 2.59
C SER A 41 18.90 2.53 1.15
N LYS A 42 18.38 1.41 0.61
CA LYS A 42 18.57 1.02 -0.79
C LYS A 42 17.59 1.71 -1.73
N PHE A 43 16.60 2.45 -1.22
CA PHE A 43 15.51 3.00 -2.03
C PHE A 43 15.47 4.53 -2.02
N VAL A 44 14.98 5.09 -3.12
CA VAL A 44 14.45 6.45 -3.19
C VAL A 44 13.08 6.43 -3.84
N ILE A 45 12.14 7.20 -3.28
CA ILE A 45 10.82 7.48 -3.86
C ILE A 45 10.92 8.85 -4.52
N VAL A 46 10.55 8.95 -5.78
CA VAL A 46 10.93 10.08 -6.63
C VAL A 46 9.73 10.65 -7.36
N SER A 47 9.54 11.96 -7.23
CA SER A 47 8.71 12.74 -8.14
C SER A 47 9.52 12.99 -9.41
N ALA A 48 9.27 12.19 -10.44
CA ALA A 48 9.94 12.31 -11.73
C ALA A 48 9.17 13.25 -12.67
N PRO A 49 9.76 14.36 -13.15
CA PRO A 49 9.08 15.29 -14.03
C PRO A 49 8.74 14.66 -15.38
N ILE A 50 7.63 15.11 -15.97
CA ILE A 50 7.20 14.72 -17.32
C ILE A 50 7.25 15.96 -18.21
N GLY A 51 7.87 15.85 -19.40
CA GLY A 51 7.91 16.93 -20.38
C GLY A 51 8.62 18.17 -19.83
N ASP A 52 7.90 19.29 -19.78
CA ASP A 52 8.39 20.58 -19.25
C ASP A 52 8.49 20.63 -17.71
N GLY A 53 8.12 19.55 -17.02
CA GLY A 53 8.15 19.47 -15.57
C GLY A 53 6.95 20.11 -14.87
N SER A 54 5.92 20.56 -15.61
CA SER A 54 4.64 20.99 -15.03
C SER A 54 3.86 19.83 -14.38
N ARG A 55 4.13 18.60 -14.81
CA ARG A 55 3.59 17.36 -14.25
C ARG A 55 4.71 16.45 -13.77
N ALA A 56 4.37 15.50 -12.92
CA ALA A 56 5.28 14.47 -12.46
C ALA A 56 4.58 13.12 -12.32
N GLN A 57 5.37 12.05 -12.34
CA GLN A 57 4.95 10.68 -12.05
C GLN A 57 5.79 10.11 -10.90
N LEU A 58 5.26 9.06 -10.26
CA LEU A 58 5.98 8.32 -9.25
C LEU A 58 6.97 7.36 -9.92
N ASN A 59 8.25 7.54 -9.60
CA ASN A 59 9.28 6.54 -9.82
C ASN A 59 9.84 6.09 -8.46
N ILE A 60 10.18 4.80 -8.32
CA ILE A 60 10.96 4.28 -7.19
C ILE A 60 12.20 3.62 -7.77
N TYR A 61 13.36 3.89 -7.16
CA TYR A 61 14.62 3.26 -7.56
C TYR A 61 15.17 2.45 -6.38
N GLU A 62 15.78 1.31 -6.68
CA GLU A 62 16.42 0.43 -5.71
C GLU A 62 17.86 0.12 -6.11
N GLN A 63 18.79 0.24 -5.16
CA GLN A 63 20.16 -0.26 -5.25
C GLN A 63 20.21 -1.74 -4.87
N ARG A 64 20.41 -2.65 -5.84
CA ARG A 64 20.47 -4.10 -5.59
C ARG A 64 21.88 -4.61 -5.30
N SER A 65 22.88 -4.05 -5.96
CA SER A 65 24.30 -4.42 -5.78
C SER A 65 25.17 -3.17 -5.73
N GLY A 66 26.35 -3.24 -5.13
CA GLY A 66 27.28 -2.10 -5.03
C GLY A 66 28.09 -1.81 -6.29
N ALA A 67 27.81 -2.47 -7.43
CA ALA A 67 28.64 -2.38 -8.63
C ALA A 67 28.68 -0.96 -9.22
N ARG A 68 27.53 -0.27 -9.25
CA ARG A 68 27.40 1.11 -9.67
C ARG A 68 26.22 1.78 -8.95
N PRO A 69 26.31 3.07 -8.61
CA PRO A 69 25.19 3.79 -7.98
C PRO A 69 24.02 3.92 -8.96
N CYS A 70 22.82 3.59 -8.49
CA CYS A 70 21.58 3.71 -9.26
C CYS A 70 21.03 5.13 -9.26
N PHE A 71 21.35 5.90 -8.23
CA PHE A 71 20.94 7.28 -8.05
C PHE A 71 21.95 8.02 -7.17
N SER A 72 21.96 9.35 -7.23
CA SER A 72 22.57 10.21 -6.21
C SER A 72 21.55 11.21 -5.71
N VAL A 73 21.75 11.70 -4.49
CA VAL A 73 20.90 12.70 -3.85
C VAL A 73 21.71 13.95 -3.53
N GLN A 74 21.13 15.13 -3.74
CA GLN A 74 21.80 16.40 -3.48
C GLN A 74 20.81 17.46 -3.00
N GLY A 75 21.28 18.43 -2.22
CA GLY A 75 20.44 19.46 -1.63
C GLY A 75 19.53 18.94 -0.50
N SER A 76 18.87 19.85 0.20
CA SER A 76 18.09 19.55 1.41
C SER A 76 16.75 20.26 1.51
N ALA A 77 16.35 21.11 0.55
CA ALA A 77 15.09 21.84 0.58
C ALA A 77 14.70 22.47 -0.79
N PRO A 78 14.12 21.70 -1.75
CA PRO A 78 13.91 20.25 -1.71
C PRO A 78 15.19 19.47 -2.04
N THR A 79 15.23 18.19 -1.67
CA THR A 79 16.31 17.28 -2.10
C THR A 79 16.05 16.81 -3.53
N GLU A 80 17.05 16.99 -4.40
CA GLU A 80 17.02 16.50 -5.76
C GLU A 80 17.63 15.10 -5.87
N VAL A 81 17.08 14.30 -6.79
CA VAL A 81 17.54 12.95 -7.10
C VAL A 81 18.06 12.92 -8.52
N ASN A 82 19.31 12.53 -8.73
CA ASN A 82 19.83 12.27 -10.07
C ASN A 82 19.70 10.76 -10.39
N PRO A 83 18.85 10.34 -11.34
CA PRO A 83 18.67 8.94 -11.71
C PRO A 83 19.82 8.43 -12.59
N LEU A 84 20.90 7.97 -11.98
CA LEU A 84 22.11 7.49 -12.69
C LEU A 84 21.88 6.19 -13.48
N LEU A 85 20.88 5.39 -13.11
CA LEU A 85 20.57 4.11 -13.75
C LEU A 85 20.27 4.20 -15.26
N SER A 86 19.95 5.38 -15.81
CA SER A 86 19.75 5.56 -17.25
C SER A 86 21.05 5.66 -18.04
N SER A 87 22.21 5.73 -17.38
CA SER A 87 23.52 5.89 -18.02
C SER A 87 24.26 4.56 -18.27
N PHE A 88 23.65 3.42 -17.94
CA PHE A 88 24.26 2.10 -18.08
C PHE A 88 23.23 0.96 -18.13
N ASP A 89 23.68 -0.25 -18.49
CA ASP A 89 22.88 -1.46 -18.31
C ASP A 89 22.75 -1.77 -16.82
N PHE A 90 21.59 -1.43 -16.26
CA PHE A 90 21.31 -1.57 -14.84
C PHE A 90 20.88 -2.99 -14.44
N THR A 91 20.87 -3.95 -15.38
CA THR A 91 20.44 -5.34 -15.12
C THR A 91 21.23 -5.96 -13.96
N GLY A 92 20.52 -6.41 -12.94
CA GLY A 92 21.13 -6.98 -11.72
C GLY A 92 21.77 -5.97 -10.76
N ILE A 93 21.83 -4.68 -11.14
CA ILE A 93 22.41 -3.60 -10.33
C ILE A 93 21.33 -2.74 -9.69
N CYS A 94 20.32 -2.35 -10.47
CA CYS A 94 19.20 -1.52 -10.02
C CYS A 94 17.86 -2.20 -10.27
N ASN A 95 16.84 -1.86 -9.49
CA ASN A 95 15.46 -1.96 -9.95
C ASN A 95 14.87 -0.57 -10.16
N ARG A 96 13.90 -0.51 -11.07
CA ARG A 96 13.13 0.70 -11.40
C ARG A 96 11.65 0.34 -11.43
N PHE A 97 10.85 1.01 -10.59
CA PHE A 97 9.40 0.84 -10.51
C PHE A 97 8.73 2.14 -10.95
N ILE A 98 7.92 2.10 -12.02
CA ILE A 98 7.41 3.31 -12.70
C ILE A 98 5.90 3.30 -12.92
N ASP A 99 5.23 2.21 -12.59
CA ASP A 99 3.79 2.03 -12.79
C ASP A 99 3.19 1.05 -11.77
N GLY A 100 1.87 0.81 -11.91
CA GLY A 100 1.10 -0.09 -11.06
C GLY A 100 1.52 -1.57 -11.12
N ASN A 101 2.37 -1.99 -12.07
CA ASN A 101 2.96 -3.32 -12.07
C ASN A 101 4.10 -3.41 -11.05
N GLY A 102 4.84 -2.31 -10.87
CA GLY A 102 5.96 -2.21 -9.95
C GLY A 102 5.58 -1.83 -8.52
N TYR A 103 4.53 -1.04 -8.33
CA TYR A 103 4.11 -0.60 -6.99
C TYR A 103 2.60 -0.52 -6.79
N SER A 104 2.17 -0.56 -5.53
CA SER A 104 0.79 -0.26 -5.13
C SER A 104 0.70 0.21 -3.68
N VAL A 105 -0.48 0.65 -3.25
CA VAL A 105 -0.76 1.02 -1.85
C VAL A 105 -1.21 -0.21 -1.09
N ARG A 106 -0.70 -0.38 0.13
CA ARG A 106 -1.21 -1.35 1.09
C ARG A 106 -1.32 -0.68 2.45
N VAL A 107 -2.37 -0.97 3.21
CA VAL A 107 -2.51 -0.48 4.59
C VAL A 107 -2.84 -1.66 5.48
N GLY A 108 -1.93 -1.99 6.41
CA GLY A 108 -2.08 -3.16 7.27
C GLY A 108 -2.23 -4.45 6.46
N ASN A 109 -3.39 -5.09 6.57
CA ASN A 109 -3.71 -6.33 5.85
C ASN A 109 -4.41 -6.10 4.50
N SER A 110 -4.75 -4.86 4.15
CA SER A 110 -5.53 -4.51 2.98
C SER A 110 -4.62 -4.10 1.82
N ASP A 111 -4.57 -4.93 0.76
CA ASP A 111 -3.97 -4.53 -0.52
C ASP A 111 -4.95 -3.61 -1.26
N LEU A 112 -4.59 -2.35 -1.41
CA LEU A 112 -5.45 -1.30 -1.95
C LEU A 112 -5.18 -1.04 -3.43
N GLY A 113 -4.27 -1.79 -4.08
CA GLY A 113 -3.85 -1.53 -5.46
C GLY A 113 -4.95 -1.58 -6.52
N THR A 114 -6.11 -2.15 -6.20
CA THR A 114 -7.27 -2.22 -7.12
C THR A 114 -8.32 -1.12 -6.90
N VAL A 115 -8.21 -0.38 -5.79
CA VAL A 115 -9.20 0.64 -5.37
C VAL A 115 -8.56 1.98 -5.02
N TYR A 116 -7.22 2.06 -5.04
CA TYR A 116 -6.43 3.28 -4.92
C TYR A 116 -5.42 3.38 -6.06
N ARG A 117 -5.13 4.61 -6.48
CA ARG A 117 -4.00 4.95 -7.36
C ARG A 117 -3.01 5.84 -6.61
N LEU A 118 -1.72 5.66 -6.89
CA LEU A 118 -0.68 6.59 -6.45
C LEU A 118 -0.52 7.69 -7.49
N SER A 119 -0.49 8.95 -7.04
CA SER A 119 -0.39 10.12 -7.90
C SER A 119 0.57 11.13 -7.29
N VAL A 120 1.50 11.62 -8.09
CA VAL A 120 2.29 12.80 -7.69
C VAL A 120 1.46 14.04 -7.98
N VAL A 121 1.28 14.89 -6.97
CA VAL A 121 0.49 16.13 -7.04
C VAL A 121 1.41 17.29 -6.72
N LYS A 122 1.65 18.16 -7.70
CA LYS A 122 2.45 19.37 -7.52
C LYS A 122 1.55 20.47 -6.96
N GLN A 123 2.01 21.10 -5.88
CA GLN A 123 1.40 22.28 -5.28
C GLN A 123 2.37 23.46 -5.39
N ALA A 124 1.91 24.67 -5.02
CA ALA A 124 2.72 25.87 -5.14
C ALA A 124 4.06 25.77 -4.37
N ASN A 125 4.05 25.17 -3.19
CA ASN A 125 5.20 25.14 -2.27
C ASN A 125 5.71 23.72 -1.95
N ASP A 126 5.07 22.68 -2.49
CA ASP A 126 5.43 21.29 -2.16
C ASP A 126 5.04 20.34 -3.31
N THR A 127 5.60 19.14 -3.32
CA THR A 127 5.16 18.05 -4.18
C THR A 127 4.79 16.84 -3.33
N LEU A 128 3.55 16.38 -3.48
CA LEU A 128 2.98 15.30 -2.67
C LEU A 128 2.91 14.01 -3.46
N LEU A 129 3.17 12.88 -2.79
CA LEU A 129 2.68 11.59 -3.24
C LEU A 129 1.35 11.30 -2.54
N MET A 130 0.29 11.18 -3.32
CA MET A 130 -1.06 10.94 -2.84
C MET A 130 -1.52 9.52 -3.21
N ALA A 131 -2.12 8.82 -2.26
CA ALA A 131 -2.97 7.67 -2.52
C ALA A 131 -4.42 8.15 -2.65
N LEU A 132 -4.99 8.02 -3.85
CA LEU A 132 -6.31 8.54 -4.21
C LEU A 132 -7.27 7.39 -4.50
N PRO A 133 -8.48 7.37 -3.90
CA PRO A 133 -9.47 6.33 -4.16
C PRO A 133 -9.93 6.40 -5.63
N THR A 134 -10.16 5.23 -6.24
CA THR A 134 -10.61 5.13 -7.65
C THR A 134 -12.08 4.72 -7.77
N LYS A 135 -12.74 4.45 -6.64
CA LYS A 135 -14.15 4.04 -6.57
C LYS A 135 -14.84 4.70 -5.35
N PRO A 136 -16.15 4.99 -5.44
CA PRO A 136 -16.92 5.46 -4.29
C PRO A 136 -16.82 4.50 -3.10
N GLY A 137 -16.64 5.04 -1.89
CA GLY A 137 -16.59 4.25 -0.66
C GLY A 137 -15.28 3.49 -0.39
N ALA A 138 -14.25 3.64 -1.23
CA ALA A 138 -12.95 2.99 -1.00
C ALA A 138 -12.20 3.54 0.24
N GLY A 139 -12.46 4.80 0.61
CA GLY A 139 -11.88 5.48 1.76
C GLY A 139 -11.44 6.90 1.43
N PRO A 140 -10.73 7.58 2.35
CA PRO A 140 -10.24 8.94 2.15
C PRO A 140 -9.01 8.99 1.22
N GLU A 141 -8.68 10.17 0.73
CA GLU A 141 -7.35 10.45 0.18
C GLU A 141 -6.30 10.42 1.29
N MET A 142 -5.08 9.96 0.98
CA MET A 142 -3.99 9.89 1.95
C MET A 142 -2.71 10.50 1.38
N VAL A 143 -2.04 11.33 2.17
CA VAL A 143 -0.68 11.79 1.87
C VAL A 143 0.29 10.70 2.28
N VAL A 144 1.07 10.20 1.33
CA VAL A 144 2.03 9.10 1.52
C VAL A 144 3.44 9.64 1.73
N ALA A 145 3.83 10.68 0.99
CA ALA A 145 5.16 11.27 1.05
C ALA A 145 5.14 12.73 0.57
N ARG A 146 6.17 13.50 0.94
CA ARG A 146 6.35 14.91 0.57
C ARG A 146 7.79 15.18 0.13
N SER A 147 7.99 16.15 -0.75
CA SER A 147 9.35 16.59 -1.14
C SER A 147 9.90 17.73 -0.29
N GLY A 148 9.07 18.42 0.49
CA GLY A 148 9.48 19.57 1.29
C GLY A 148 9.82 20.80 0.45
N GLY A 149 9.22 20.91 -0.74
CA GLY A 149 9.49 21.95 -1.72
C GLY A 149 9.00 21.58 -3.12
N ALA A 150 8.83 22.57 -3.99
CA ALA A 150 8.43 22.36 -5.38
C ALA A 150 9.55 22.77 -6.34
N SER A 151 9.77 21.96 -7.39
CA SER A 151 10.67 22.26 -8.50
C SER A 151 10.21 21.50 -9.75
N SER A 152 10.77 21.80 -10.92
CA SER A 152 10.59 21.01 -12.15
C SER A 152 11.62 19.86 -12.29
N SER A 153 12.48 19.64 -11.30
CA SER A 153 13.50 18.57 -11.30
C SER A 153 12.96 17.27 -10.69
N PHE A 154 13.82 16.23 -10.66
CA PHE A 154 13.53 14.98 -9.97
C PHE A 154 13.67 15.19 -8.46
N LEU A 155 12.58 15.09 -7.72
CA LEU A 155 12.58 15.37 -6.28
C LEU A 155 12.47 14.08 -5.47
N LEU A 156 13.22 14.01 -4.37
CA LEU A 156 13.03 12.98 -3.35
C LEU A 156 11.68 13.22 -2.67
N LEU A 157 10.90 12.15 -2.53
CA LEU A 157 9.67 12.11 -1.75
C LEU A 157 9.96 11.36 -0.45
N VAL A 158 9.93 12.06 0.67
CA VAL A 158 10.14 11.50 2.00
C VAL A 158 8.80 10.98 2.53
N PRO A 159 8.69 9.69 2.92
CA PRO A 159 7.48 9.15 3.50
C PRO A 159 6.99 9.94 4.72
N GLU A 160 5.68 10.19 4.78
CA GLU A 160 5.06 10.74 5.98
C GLU A 160 5.13 9.70 7.14
N PRO A 161 5.06 10.13 8.41
CA PRO A 161 5.09 9.21 9.54
C PRO A 161 4.08 8.07 9.40
N GLY A 162 4.56 6.83 9.60
CA GLY A 162 3.76 5.61 9.46
C GLY A 162 3.89 4.94 8.09
N TRP A 163 4.36 5.65 7.06
CA TRP A 163 4.60 5.09 5.73
C TRP A 163 6.01 4.55 5.58
N LYS A 164 6.15 3.42 4.90
CA LYS A 164 7.44 2.87 4.45
C LYS A 164 7.30 2.06 3.17
N LEU A 165 8.42 1.67 2.58
CA LEU A 165 8.40 0.66 1.53
C LEU A 165 8.39 -0.74 2.15
N MET A 166 7.57 -1.62 1.60
CA MET A 166 7.63 -3.06 1.83
C MET A 166 7.64 -3.80 0.49
N ARG A 167 7.97 -5.09 0.49
CA ARG A 167 8.00 -5.91 -0.73
C ARG A 167 6.95 -7.01 -0.68
N ARG A 168 6.33 -7.25 -1.83
CA ARG A 168 5.38 -8.35 -2.01
C ARG A 168 6.11 -9.69 -1.95
N GLN A 169 5.54 -10.64 -1.22
CA GLN A 169 6.01 -12.02 -1.14
C GLN A 169 4.86 -13.00 -1.32
N PHE A 170 5.13 -14.14 -1.95
CA PHE A 170 4.21 -15.27 -2.08
C PHE A 170 4.93 -16.58 -1.77
N GLY A 171 4.43 -17.37 -0.82
CA GLY A 171 5.00 -18.68 -0.48
C GLY A 171 6.49 -18.64 -0.13
N GLY A 172 6.94 -17.60 0.58
CA GLY A 172 8.36 -17.40 0.93
C GLY A 172 9.24 -16.82 -0.19
N ARG A 173 8.70 -16.64 -1.41
CA ARG A 173 9.42 -16.02 -2.53
C ARG A 173 9.11 -14.53 -2.59
N VAL A 174 10.18 -13.73 -2.49
CA VAL A 174 10.15 -12.29 -2.74
C VAL A 174 9.85 -12.01 -4.22
N LEU A 175 8.90 -11.11 -4.48
CA LEU A 175 8.47 -10.71 -5.82
C LEU A 175 9.00 -9.31 -6.18
N GLY A 176 8.90 -8.96 -7.47
CA GLY A 176 9.34 -7.66 -7.99
C GLY A 176 8.37 -6.49 -7.74
N HIS A 177 7.37 -6.64 -6.88
CA HIS A 177 6.40 -5.60 -6.58
C HIS A 177 6.65 -5.02 -5.19
N VAL A 178 6.61 -3.69 -5.07
CA VAL A 178 6.76 -3.00 -3.78
C VAL A 178 5.45 -2.35 -3.35
N TYR A 179 5.27 -2.23 -2.04
CA TYR A 179 4.14 -1.53 -1.44
C TYR A 179 4.63 -0.21 -0.86
N LEU A 180 3.86 0.84 -1.09
CA LEU A 180 3.78 1.97 -0.16
C LEU A 180 2.85 1.47 0.95
N TYR A 181 3.43 1.16 2.11
CA TYR A 181 2.80 0.46 3.22
C TYR A 181 2.58 1.37 4.42
#